data_AF-A0A813E482-F1
#
_entry.id   AF-A0A813E482-F1
#
_cell.length_a   1.000
_cell.length_b   1.000
_cell.length_c   1.000
_cell.angle_alpha   90.00
_cell.angle_beta   90.00
_cell.angle_gamma   90.00
#
_symmetry.space_group_name_H-M   'P 1'
#
loop_
_entity.id
_entity.type
_entity.pdbx_description
1 polymer ?
#
loop_
_entity_poly.entity_id
_entity_poly.type
_entity_poly.pdbx_seq_one_letter_code
_entity_poly.pdbx_strand_id
1 'polypeptide(L)'
;MVTPIGRLDRLPGCDSAVGASLPKDGVAFRDSDGTTTALDKHGLEELMSCIFISHLLFEERILQGRDFWSFPPPVSPTMPFGSVPSSEALGCAELLRRGHFMYESTCVSHIGVVDGVDVGLGLFAQVAILANSCLGEYTGVVRQRRQEEDDNYSYALPVVEPDLVVCARDYGNLCRLINHSDDGWNAELLSVHHEGLLHVVCRVARAIAAGEQILIHYGARYWLPESRRCISLKSPQ
;
A
#
# COMPACT_ATOMS: atom_id res chain seq x y z
N MET A 1 19.22 8.72 8.05
CA MET A 1 19.30 9.06 6.62
C MET A 1 18.60 7.94 5.87
N VAL A 2 17.60 8.25 5.04
CA VAL A 2 16.78 7.27 4.32
C VAL A 2 17.19 7.31 2.85
N THR A 3 17.46 6.16 2.24
CA THR A 3 17.99 6.10 0.87
C THR A 3 16.99 5.40 -0.04
N PRO A 4 16.58 6.00 -1.18
CA PRO A 4 15.82 5.30 -2.21
C PRO A 4 16.68 4.21 -2.87
N ILE A 5 16.21 2.97 -2.96
CA ILE A 5 16.97 1.86 -3.59
C ILE A 5 17.16 2.06 -5.10
N GLY A 6 16.41 2.96 -5.76
CA GLY A 6 16.69 3.38 -7.14
C GLY A 6 18.09 4.00 -7.37
N ARG A 7 18.93 4.10 -6.32
CA ARG A 7 20.35 4.46 -6.38
C ARG A 7 21.35 3.30 -6.22
N LEU A 8 20.98 2.17 -5.62
CA LEU A 8 21.98 1.22 -5.11
C LEU A 8 22.46 0.15 -6.09
N ASP A 9 21.78 -0.04 -7.23
CA ASP A 9 22.23 -0.97 -8.28
C ASP A 9 22.12 -0.35 -9.69
N ARG A 10 22.56 0.92 -9.87
CA ARG A 10 22.72 1.47 -11.22
C ARG A 10 24.06 1.03 -11.82
N LEU A 11 24.01 0.10 -12.75
CA LEU A 11 25.06 -0.04 -13.77
C LEU A 11 25.28 1.35 -14.44
N PRO A 12 26.53 1.76 -14.69
CA PRO A 12 26.81 3.07 -15.30
C PRO A 12 26.23 3.11 -16.72
N GLY A 13 25.29 4.03 -16.97
CA GLY A 13 24.70 4.27 -18.30
C GLY A 13 23.17 4.39 -18.35
N CYS A 14 22.44 4.21 -17.24
CA CYS A 14 20.99 4.39 -17.20
C CYS A 14 20.61 5.79 -16.67
N ASP A 15 20.69 6.79 -17.56
CA ASP A 15 20.11 8.11 -17.36
C ASP A 15 18.63 8.11 -17.76
N SER A 16 17.77 7.69 -16.84
CA SER A 16 16.36 8.08 -16.85
C SER A 16 15.84 8.17 -15.41
N ALA A 17 15.08 9.23 -15.15
CA ALA A 17 14.63 9.69 -13.84
C ALA A 17 14.01 8.60 -12.96
N VAL A 18 14.38 8.61 -11.67
CA VAL A 18 13.68 7.85 -10.61
C VAL A 18 12.40 8.59 -10.26
N GLY A 19 11.32 7.83 -10.23
CA GLY A 19 10.03 8.21 -9.69
C GLY A 19 8.95 7.85 -10.69
N ALA A 20 8.05 6.94 -10.33
CA ALA A 20 6.71 7.03 -10.89
C ALA A 20 6.22 8.43 -10.56
N SER A 21 6.06 9.25 -11.59
CA SER A 21 5.37 10.51 -11.45
C SER A 21 3.90 10.19 -11.17
N LEU A 22 3.30 10.90 -10.23
CA LEU A 22 1.84 11.02 -10.20
C LEU A 22 1.33 11.33 -11.62
N PRO A 23 0.11 10.89 -11.97
CA PRO A 23 -0.50 11.24 -13.24
C PRO A 23 -0.42 12.77 -13.44
N LYS A 24 -0.13 13.21 -14.67
CA LYS A 24 0.01 14.64 -14.99
C LYS A 24 -1.24 15.42 -14.64
N ASP A 25 -2.39 14.77 -14.76
CA ASP A 25 -3.69 15.36 -14.51
C ASP A 25 -4.09 15.33 -13.02
N GLY A 26 -3.25 14.77 -12.15
CA GLY A 26 -3.48 14.67 -10.71
C GLY A 26 -4.25 13.42 -10.27
N VAL A 27 -4.42 13.27 -8.97
CA VAL A 27 -5.18 12.17 -8.34
C VAL A 27 -6.58 12.64 -8.04
N ALA A 28 -7.58 11.87 -8.48
CA ALA A 28 -8.97 12.19 -8.21
C ALA A 28 -9.27 12.17 -6.69
N PHE A 29 -9.81 13.27 -6.20
CA PHE A 29 -10.35 13.43 -4.86
C PHE A 29 -11.82 13.83 -4.95
N ARG A 30 -12.67 13.18 -4.14
CA ARG A 30 -14.09 13.47 -4.04
C ARG A 30 -14.39 14.06 -2.68
N ASP A 31 -14.96 15.24 -2.66
CA ASP A 31 -15.39 15.91 -1.43
C ASP A 31 -16.73 15.36 -0.91
N SER A 32 -17.18 15.90 0.23
CA SER A 32 -18.45 15.52 0.87
C SER A 32 -19.69 15.84 0.04
N ASP A 33 -19.59 16.79 -0.89
CA ASP A 33 -20.68 17.20 -1.78
C ASP A 33 -20.72 16.35 -3.05
N GLY A 34 -19.78 15.40 -3.18
CA GLY A 34 -19.64 14.52 -4.33
C GLY A 34 -18.88 15.16 -5.50
N THR A 35 -18.36 16.37 -5.34
CA THR A 35 -17.58 17.04 -6.38
C THR A 35 -16.21 16.39 -6.47
N THR A 36 -15.81 16.02 -7.69
CA THR A 36 -14.49 15.43 -7.93
C THR A 36 -13.53 16.50 -8.44
N THR A 37 -12.40 16.66 -7.77
CA THR A 37 -11.28 17.50 -8.18
C THR A 37 -10.04 16.64 -8.36
N ALA A 38 -9.06 17.13 -9.12
CA ALA A 38 -7.79 16.46 -9.25
C ALA A 38 -6.73 17.15 -8.38
N LEU A 39 -6.12 16.40 -7.47
CA LEU A 39 -5.06 16.86 -6.60
C LEU A 39 -3.71 16.66 -7.27
N ASP A 40 -2.90 17.71 -7.29
CA ASP A 40 -1.49 17.57 -7.61
C ASP A 40 -0.73 16.88 -6.45
N LYS A 41 0.59 16.75 -6.60
CA LYS A 41 1.42 16.13 -5.56
C LYS A 41 1.28 16.83 -4.21
N HIS A 42 1.32 18.15 -4.21
CA HIS A 42 1.34 18.92 -2.98
C HIS A 42 0.00 18.79 -2.24
N GLY A 43 -1.12 18.97 -2.94
CA GLY A 43 -2.45 18.79 -2.36
C GLY A 43 -2.68 17.37 -1.85
N LEU A 44 -2.14 16.36 -2.54
CA LEU A 44 -2.21 14.98 -2.08
C LEU A 44 -1.39 14.73 -0.79
N GLU A 45 -0.18 15.29 -0.72
CA GLU A 45 0.69 15.20 0.47
C GLU A 45 0.08 15.91 1.68
N GLU A 46 -0.53 17.08 1.47
CA GLU A 46 -1.28 17.81 2.50
C GLU A 46 -2.47 16.98 2.99
N LEU A 47 -3.28 16.46 2.06
CA LEU A 47 -4.46 15.64 2.37
C LEU A 47 -4.08 14.39 3.19
N MET A 48 -3.00 13.70 2.81
CA MET A 48 -2.55 12.48 3.49
C MET A 48 -1.72 12.75 4.74
N SER A 49 -1.26 14.00 4.93
CA SER A 49 -0.28 14.39 5.95
C SER A 49 0.98 13.52 5.93
N CYS A 50 1.47 13.20 4.72
CA CYS A 50 2.71 12.45 4.51
C CYS A 50 3.36 12.82 3.18
N ILE A 51 4.65 12.48 3.02
CA ILE A 51 5.38 12.66 1.77
C ILE A 51 5.02 11.53 0.81
N PHE A 52 4.62 11.89 -0.40
CA PHE A 52 4.26 10.94 -1.43
C PHE A 52 5.50 10.29 -2.04
N ILE A 53 5.53 8.96 -2.01
CA ILE A 53 6.56 8.13 -2.64
C ILE A 53 5.92 7.04 -3.51
N SER A 54 6.58 6.67 -4.60
CA SER A 54 6.12 5.60 -5.50
C SER A 54 6.96 4.32 -5.44
N HIS A 55 8.00 4.32 -4.61
CA HIS A 55 8.90 3.18 -4.39
C HIS A 55 9.26 3.09 -2.93
N LEU A 56 9.57 1.88 -2.46
CA LEU A 56 10.09 1.66 -1.11
C LEU A 56 11.35 2.48 -0.83
N LEU A 57 11.38 3.02 0.38
CA LEU A 57 12.55 3.65 0.96
C LEU A 57 13.15 2.73 2.01
N PHE A 58 14.47 2.72 2.19
CA PHE A 58 15.12 1.83 3.14
C PHE A 58 15.93 2.62 4.15
N GLU A 59 15.85 2.24 5.43
CA GLU A 59 16.82 2.71 6.42
C GLU A 59 18.21 2.17 6.08
N GLU A 60 19.22 3.03 6.09
CA GLU A 60 20.58 2.67 5.66
C GLU A 60 21.16 1.45 6.42
N ARG A 61 20.82 1.32 7.71
CA ARG A 61 21.32 0.23 8.57
C ARG A 61 20.81 -1.15 8.16
N ILE A 62 19.60 -1.25 7.62
CA ILE A 62 19.03 -2.55 7.22
C ILE A 62 19.67 -3.08 5.93
N LEU A 63 20.17 -2.18 5.07
CA LEU A 63 20.80 -2.55 3.80
C LEU A 63 22.15 -3.26 3.99
N GLN A 64 22.84 -3.02 5.11
CA GLN A 64 24.14 -3.62 5.41
C GLN A 64 24.07 -5.14 5.61
N GLY A 65 22.87 -5.69 5.86
CA GLY A 65 22.64 -7.12 6.05
C GLY A 65 21.80 -7.78 4.95
N ARG A 66 21.57 -7.11 3.81
CA ARG A 66 20.62 -7.56 2.78
C ARG A 66 20.91 -8.96 2.24
N ASP A 67 22.18 -9.30 2.09
CA ASP A 67 22.62 -10.58 1.51
C ASP A 67 22.27 -11.78 2.42
N PHE A 68 21.86 -11.53 3.67
CA PHE A 68 21.46 -12.54 4.64
C PHE A 68 19.95 -12.61 4.86
N TRP A 69 19.16 -11.79 4.14
CA TRP A 69 17.71 -11.82 4.28
C TRP A 69 17.16 -13.16 3.77
N SER A 70 16.41 -13.83 4.63
CA SER A 70 15.66 -15.03 4.27
C SER A 70 14.23 -14.63 3.92
N PHE A 71 13.69 -15.19 2.82
CA PHE A 71 12.32 -14.93 2.35
C PHE A 71 11.49 -16.22 2.38
N PRO A 72 10.65 -16.42 3.41
CA PRO A 72 9.88 -17.66 3.57
C PRO A 72 8.38 -17.44 3.20
N PRO A 73 7.47 -18.43 3.38
CA PRO A 73 6.21 -18.59 2.63
C PRO A 73 5.23 -17.39 2.72
N PRO A 74 4.32 -17.19 1.74
CA PRO A 74 3.50 -16.00 1.59
C PRO A 74 2.54 -15.86 2.77
N VAL A 75 2.23 -14.62 3.09
CA VAL A 75 1.24 -14.24 4.10
C VAL A 75 0.17 -13.40 3.43
N SER A 76 -0.92 -14.06 3.03
CA SER A 76 -2.20 -13.39 2.84
C SER A 76 -3.32 -14.22 3.45
N PRO A 77 -4.48 -13.63 3.74
CA PRO A 77 -5.64 -14.40 4.22
C PRO A 77 -6.02 -15.54 3.28
N THR A 78 -5.81 -15.38 1.96
CA THR A 78 -6.17 -16.38 0.94
C THR A 78 -5.04 -17.37 0.64
N MET A 79 -3.79 -17.00 0.89
CA MET A 79 -2.61 -17.87 0.74
C MET A 79 -1.76 -17.89 2.03
N PRO A 80 -2.24 -18.54 3.11
CA PRO A 80 -1.53 -18.60 4.38
C PRO A 80 -0.32 -19.58 4.37
N PHE A 81 -0.22 -20.46 3.37
CA PHE A 81 0.85 -21.45 3.23
C PHE A 81 1.23 -21.60 1.74
N GLY A 82 2.49 -21.38 1.35
CA GLY A 82 2.94 -21.42 -0.06
C GLY A 82 4.40 -20.98 -0.26
N SER A 83 4.89 -20.67 -1.45
CA SER A 83 6.14 -19.89 -1.63
C SER A 83 5.79 -18.46 -2.03
N VAL A 84 6.54 -17.45 -1.57
CA VAL A 84 6.31 -16.07 -2.02
C VAL A 84 6.40 -16.03 -3.55
N PRO A 85 5.36 -15.59 -4.27
CA PRO A 85 5.38 -15.56 -5.72
C PRO A 85 6.39 -14.53 -6.21
N SER A 86 7.01 -14.79 -7.36
CA SER A 86 7.77 -13.75 -8.05
C SER A 86 6.81 -12.72 -8.66
N SER A 87 7.31 -11.50 -8.83
CA SER A 87 6.57 -10.42 -9.48
C SER A 87 6.13 -10.76 -10.92
N GLU A 88 6.89 -11.61 -11.61
CA GLU A 88 6.59 -12.12 -12.94
C GLU A 88 5.42 -13.09 -12.90
N ALA A 89 5.42 -14.02 -11.94
CA ALA A 89 4.33 -14.97 -11.76
C ALA A 89 3.01 -14.27 -11.39
N LEU A 90 3.09 -13.17 -10.63
CA LEU A 90 1.93 -12.35 -10.27
C LEU A 90 1.56 -11.31 -11.35
N GLY A 91 2.38 -11.13 -12.39
CA GLY A 91 2.14 -10.16 -13.46
C GLY A 91 2.29 -8.70 -13.02
N CYS A 92 3.01 -8.41 -11.93
CA CYS A 92 3.18 -7.06 -11.37
C CYS A 92 4.61 -6.51 -11.48
N ALA A 93 5.54 -7.21 -12.15
CA ALA A 93 6.94 -6.79 -12.28
C ALA A 93 7.09 -5.36 -12.84
N GLU A 94 6.36 -5.02 -13.91
CA GLU A 94 6.45 -3.68 -14.51
C GLU A 94 5.81 -2.59 -13.64
N LEU A 95 4.77 -2.95 -12.89
CA LEU A 95 4.15 -2.05 -11.92
C LEU A 95 5.17 -1.67 -10.84
N LEU A 96 5.91 -2.64 -10.31
CA LEU A 96 6.95 -2.42 -9.29
C LEU A 96 8.11 -1.58 -9.83
N ARG A 97 8.67 -1.94 -11.00
CA ARG A 97 9.76 -1.15 -11.62
C ARG A 97 9.38 0.31 -11.83
N ARG A 98 8.16 0.54 -12.34
CA ARG A 98 7.68 1.90 -12.60
C ARG A 98 7.21 2.62 -11.37
N GLY A 99 6.94 1.93 -10.25
CA GLY A 99 6.24 2.50 -9.08
C GLY A 99 4.79 2.89 -9.42
N HIS A 100 4.18 2.16 -10.37
CA HIS A 100 2.87 2.50 -10.90
C HIS A 100 1.75 2.18 -9.89
N PHE A 101 0.66 2.95 -10.00
CA PHE A 101 -0.58 2.73 -9.28
C PHE A 101 -1.75 2.97 -10.24
N MET A 102 -2.88 2.31 -10.03
CA MET A 102 -4.10 2.45 -10.86
C MET A 102 -4.86 3.78 -10.61
N TYR A 103 -4.18 4.92 -10.73
CA TYR A 103 -4.74 6.24 -10.40
C TYR A 103 -6.02 6.57 -11.18
N GLU A 104 -6.07 6.24 -12.47
CA GLU A 104 -7.23 6.50 -13.34
C GLU A 104 -8.48 5.70 -12.92
N SER A 105 -8.28 4.60 -12.20
CA SER A 105 -9.36 3.73 -11.74
C SER A 105 -9.75 3.96 -10.28
N THR A 106 -9.04 4.83 -9.56
CA THR A 106 -9.23 5.04 -8.12
C THR A 106 -9.39 6.51 -7.77
N CYS A 107 -10.17 6.81 -6.75
CA CYS A 107 -10.26 8.15 -6.17
C CYS A 107 -10.18 8.09 -4.65
N VAL A 108 -9.64 9.15 -4.07
CA VAL A 108 -9.68 9.37 -2.62
C VAL A 108 -11.00 10.06 -2.27
N SER A 109 -11.65 9.66 -1.18
CA SER A 109 -12.85 10.35 -0.67
C SER A 109 -12.86 10.29 0.85
N HIS A 110 -13.49 11.27 1.49
CA HIS A 110 -13.88 11.12 2.88
C HIS A 110 -14.97 10.05 2.99
N ILE A 111 -14.83 9.16 3.98
CA ILE A 111 -15.83 8.15 4.33
C ILE A 111 -16.94 8.79 5.17
N GLY A 112 -16.57 9.78 5.99
CA GLY A 112 -17.46 10.45 6.91
C GLY A 112 -17.58 9.74 8.25
N VAL A 113 -18.66 10.04 8.97
CA VAL A 113 -18.88 9.58 10.34
C VAL A 113 -19.70 8.30 10.34
N VAL A 114 -19.14 7.22 10.89
CA VAL A 114 -19.81 5.93 11.10
C VAL A 114 -19.83 5.64 12.60
N ASP A 115 -21.01 5.34 13.14
CA ASP A 115 -21.22 5.13 14.58
C ASP A 115 -20.67 6.25 15.49
N GLY A 116 -20.73 7.50 15.00
CA GLY A 116 -20.25 8.69 15.74
C GLY A 116 -18.74 8.90 15.68
N VAL A 117 -18.01 8.09 14.92
CA VAL A 117 -16.56 8.22 14.71
C VAL A 117 -16.29 8.63 13.26
N ASP A 118 -15.53 9.71 13.07
CA ASP A 118 -15.00 10.05 11.76
C ASP A 118 -13.94 9.01 11.36
N VAL A 119 -14.25 8.24 10.31
CA VAL A 119 -13.37 7.18 9.80
C VAL A 119 -12.22 7.79 8.98
N GLY A 120 -12.36 9.05 8.55
CA GLY A 120 -11.36 9.76 7.76
C GLY A 120 -11.47 9.44 6.27
N LEU A 121 -10.32 9.18 5.64
CA LEU A 121 -10.20 8.97 4.20
C LEU A 121 -10.34 7.49 3.83
N GLY A 122 -10.83 7.25 2.61
CA GLY A 122 -10.87 5.94 1.98
C GLY A 122 -10.45 6.01 0.52
N LEU A 123 -10.06 4.86 -0.02
CA LEU A 123 -9.81 4.67 -1.44
C LEU A 123 -11.02 3.99 -2.09
N PHE A 124 -11.51 4.54 -3.20
CA PHE A 124 -12.71 4.07 -3.89
C PHE A 124 -12.41 3.82 -5.36
N ALA A 125 -13.13 2.88 -5.96
CA ALA A 125 -13.08 2.63 -7.39
C ALA A 125 -13.85 3.73 -8.15
N GLN A 126 -13.23 4.36 -9.16
CA GLN A 126 -13.92 5.27 -10.09
C GLN A 126 -14.65 4.50 -11.20
N VAL A 127 -14.07 3.39 -11.61
CA VAL A 127 -14.59 2.46 -12.62
C VAL A 127 -14.55 1.05 -12.06
N ALA A 128 -15.26 0.11 -12.69
CA ALA A 128 -15.18 -1.28 -12.27
C ALA A 128 -13.74 -1.80 -12.40
N ILE A 129 -13.24 -2.46 -11.36
CA ILE A 129 -11.89 -3.06 -11.34
C ILE A 129 -12.03 -4.58 -11.33
N LEU A 130 -11.33 -5.24 -12.25
CA LEU A 130 -11.40 -6.69 -12.40
C LEU A 130 -10.69 -7.40 -11.25
N ALA A 131 -11.19 -8.58 -10.89
CA ALA A 131 -10.51 -9.50 -9.99
C ALA A 131 -9.09 -9.78 -10.47
N ASN A 132 -8.16 -9.97 -9.52
CA ASN A 132 -6.74 -10.23 -9.71
C ASN A 132 -5.92 -9.05 -10.26
N SER A 133 -6.52 -7.88 -10.51
CA SER A 133 -5.78 -6.67 -10.87
C SER A 133 -4.87 -6.24 -9.72
N CYS A 134 -3.65 -5.77 -10.02
CA CYS A 134 -2.77 -5.17 -9.03
C CYS A 134 -2.97 -3.65 -9.01
N LEU A 135 -3.40 -3.11 -7.88
CA LEU A 135 -3.65 -1.67 -7.72
C LEU A 135 -2.36 -0.88 -7.65
N GLY A 136 -1.37 -1.39 -6.93
CA GLY A 136 -0.14 -0.69 -6.62
C GLY A 136 0.67 -1.39 -5.54
N GLU A 137 1.88 -0.92 -5.31
CA GLU A 137 2.70 -1.32 -4.16
C GLU A 137 2.27 -0.58 -2.89
N TYR A 138 2.22 -1.26 -1.75
CA TYR A 138 2.16 -0.61 -0.44
C TYR A 138 3.55 -0.06 -0.08
N THR A 139 3.76 1.23 -0.34
CA THR A 139 5.06 1.87 -0.15
C THR A 139 5.21 2.52 1.21
N GLY A 140 6.44 2.55 1.72
CA GLY A 140 6.80 3.21 2.96
C GLY A 140 8.31 3.16 3.19
N VAL A 141 8.71 3.45 4.43
CA VAL A 141 10.09 3.20 4.88
C VAL A 141 10.19 1.78 5.41
N VAL A 142 10.98 0.96 4.74
CA VAL A 142 11.42 -0.35 5.22
C VAL A 142 12.44 -0.15 6.32
N ARG A 143 12.16 -0.73 7.48
CA ARG A 143 12.98 -0.63 8.68
C ARG A 143 12.80 -1.85 9.58
N GLN A 144 13.71 -2.06 10.51
CA GLN A 144 13.55 -3.08 11.54
C GLN A 144 12.40 -2.70 12.48
N ARG A 145 11.54 -3.66 12.80
CA ARG A 145 10.42 -3.46 13.74
C ARG A 145 10.98 -3.01 15.10
N ARG A 146 10.37 -1.97 15.67
CA ARG A 146 10.59 -1.53 17.05
C ARG A 146 9.32 -1.79 17.84
N GLN A 147 9.42 -2.45 19.00
CA GLN A 147 8.25 -2.88 19.79
C GLN A 147 7.33 -1.73 20.22
N GLU A 148 7.88 -0.51 20.32
CA GLU A 148 7.16 0.70 20.77
C GLU A 148 6.42 1.43 19.63
N GLU A 149 6.54 0.97 18.38
CA GLU A 149 6.11 1.71 17.18
C GLU A 149 5.18 0.90 16.24
N ASP A 150 4.33 0.02 16.78
CA ASP A 150 3.24 -0.63 16.01
C ASP A 150 2.14 0.42 15.69
N ASP A 151 2.46 1.37 14.81
CA ASP A 151 1.54 2.41 14.35
C ASP A 151 0.48 1.86 13.38
N ASN A 152 -0.56 2.66 13.11
CA ASN A 152 -1.69 2.24 12.25
C ASN A 152 -1.30 2.09 10.77
N TYR A 153 -0.05 2.42 10.39
CA TYR A 153 0.44 2.43 9.01
C TYR A 153 1.62 1.49 8.79
N SER A 154 1.87 0.58 9.74
CA SER A 154 2.96 -0.37 9.66
C SER A 154 2.45 -1.71 9.14
N TYR A 155 2.92 -2.11 7.96
CA TYR A 155 2.70 -3.45 7.43
C TYR A 155 3.90 -4.33 7.80
N ALA A 156 3.61 -5.41 8.53
CA ALA A 156 4.59 -6.43 8.84
C ALA A 156 5.14 -7.04 7.55
N LEU A 157 6.46 -7.17 7.41
CA LEU A 157 7.05 -8.15 6.51
C LEU A 157 7.38 -9.37 7.37
N PRO A 158 6.36 -10.13 7.84
CA PRO A 158 6.65 -11.27 8.66
C PRO A 158 7.55 -12.17 7.85
N VAL A 159 8.39 -12.89 8.56
CA VAL A 159 9.20 -13.96 7.98
C VAL A 159 10.51 -13.49 7.33
N VAL A 160 10.81 -12.18 7.22
CA VAL A 160 12.19 -11.70 6.99
C VAL A 160 12.97 -11.68 8.31
N GLU A 161 14.23 -12.14 8.30
CA GLU A 161 15.20 -11.89 9.37
C GLU A 161 16.21 -10.82 8.90
N PRO A 162 16.36 -9.70 9.62
CA PRO A 162 15.66 -9.31 10.86
C PRO A 162 14.17 -8.98 10.63
N ASP A 163 13.35 -8.94 11.70
CA ASP A 163 11.92 -8.60 11.62
C ASP A 163 11.74 -7.19 11.02
N LEU A 164 11.31 -7.11 9.76
CA LEU A 164 11.14 -5.85 9.01
C LEU A 164 9.67 -5.43 8.95
N VAL A 165 9.46 -4.13 8.80
CA VAL A 165 8.16 -3.51 8.54
C VAL A 165 8.27 -2.49 7.41
N VAL A 166 7.20 -2.33 6.64
CA VAL A 166 6.98 -1.17 5.78
C VAL A 166 6.15 -0.15 6.57
N CYS A 167 6.73 0.97 6.94
CA CYS A 167 6.05 2.03 7.69
C CYS A 167 5.62 3.17 6.74
N ALA A 168 4.32 3.34 6.54
CA ALA A 168 3.74 4.34 5.64
C ALA A 168 3.30 5.64 6.34
N ARG A 169 3.84 5.91 7.54
CA ARG A 169 3.45 7.05 8.39
C ARG A 169 3.83 8.39 7.76
N ASP A 170 5.13 8.61 7.60
CA ASP A 170 5.69 9.89 7.11
C ASP A 170 5.94 9.86 5.60
N TYR A 171 6.09 8.68 5.02
CA TYR A 171 6.30 8.45 3.58
C TYR A 171 5.37 7.34 3.12
N GLY A 172 4.52 7.58 2.13
CA GLY A 172 3.64 6.55 1.62
C GLY A 172 2.92 6.95 0.34
N ASN A 173 2.00 6.10 -0.10
CA ASN A 173 1.16 6.35 -1.27
C ASN A 173 -0.32 6.05 -0.96
N LEU A 174 -1.16 5.99 -2.00
CA LEU A 174 -2.60 5.78 -1.86
C LEU A 174 -2.99 4.45 -1.19
N CYS A 175 -2.13 3.42 -1.20
CA CYS A 175 -2.43 2.16 -0.52
C CYS A 175 -2.62 2.35 1.00
N ARG A 176 -2.04 3.39 1.61
CA ARG A 176 -2.21 3.67 3.06
C ARG A 176 -3.62 4.13 3.43
N LEU A 177 -4.44 4.50 2.44
CA LEU A 177 -5.82 4.95 2.60
C LEU A 177 -6.84 3.81 2.44
N ILE A 178 -6.37 2.57 2.21
CA ILE A 178 -7.23 1.40 2.09
C ILE A 178 -7.62 0.94 3.49
N ASN A 179 -8.91 0.95 3.80
CA ASN A 179 -9.40 0.61 5.14
C ASN A 179 -9.64 -0.88 5.33
N HIS A 180 -9.90 -1.23 6.59
CA HIS A 180 -10.26 -2.58 6.98
C HIS A 180 -11.74 -2.90 6.79
N SER A 181 -12.03 -4.15 6.43
CA SER A 181 -13.30 -4.80 6.70
C SER A 181 -13.10 -6.29 7.02
N ASP A 182 -13.88 -6.82 7.97
CA ASP A 182 -13.85 -8.24 8.36
C ASP A 182 -14.55 -9.12 7.31
N ASP A 183 -15.65 -8.65 6.75
CA ASP A 183 -16.61 -9.42 5.94
C ASP A 183 -16.80 -8.88 4.51
N GLY A 184 -16.56 -7.59 4.29
CA GLY A 184 -16.75 -6.89 3.02
C GLY A 184 -15.49 -6.59 2.22
N TRP A 185 -14.31 -7.07 2.66
CA TRP A 185 -13.05 -6.80 1.97
C TRP A 185 -13.05 -7.35 0.52
N ASN A 186 -12.37 -6.65 -0.37
CA ASN A 186 -12.37 -6.91 -1.81
C ASN A 186 -10.98 -6.83 -2.44
N ALA A 187 -9.96 -6.51 -1.66
CA ALA A 187 -8.56 -6.57 -2.00
C ALA A 187 -7.74 -7.24 -0.88
N GLU A 188 -6.50 -7.61 -1.18
CA GLU A 188 -5.54 -8.17 -0.25
C GLU A 188 -4.15 -7.57 -0.47
N LEU A 189 -3.35 -7.50 0.60
CA LEU A 189 -1.93 -7.21 0.50
C LEU A 189 -1.15 -8.52 0.42
N LEU A 190 -0.33 -8.65 -0.63
CA LEU A 190 0.46 -9.84 -0.93
C LEU A 190 1.94 -9.51 -0.86
N SER A 191 2.71 -10.33 -0.16
CA SER A 191 4.17 -10.32 -0.28
C SER A 191 4.59 -10.89 -1.63
N VAL A 192 5.52 -10.21 -2.32
CA VAL A 192 6.00 -10.56 -3.66
C VAL A 192 7.51 -10.41 -3.71
N HIS A 193 8.20 -11.38 -4.31
CA HIS A 193 9.63 -11.27 -4.56
C HIS A 193 9.89 -10.56 -5.89
N HIS A 194 10.64 -9.47 -5.86
CA HIS A 194 11.01 -8.69 -7.04
C HIS A 194 12.47 -8.25 -6.90
N GLU A 195 13.30 -8.61 -7.88
CA GLU A 195 14.69 -8.13 -7.99
C GLU A 195 15.53 -8.29 -6.70
N GLY A 196 15.32 -9.40 -5.97
CA GLY A 196 16.06 -9.73 -4.75
C GLY A 196 15.51 -9.12 -3.46
N LEU A 197 14.36 -8.44 -3.54
CA LEU A 197 13.69 -7.80 -2.41
C LEU A 197 12.26 -8.32 -2.23
N LEU A 198 11.76 -8.22 -1.00
CA LEU A 198 10.35 -8.47 -0.68
C LEU A 198 9.57 -7.16 -0.78
N HIS A 199 8.54 -7.18 -1.60
CA HIS A 199 7.60 -6.08 -1.82
C HIS A 199 6.22 -6.48 -1.30
N VAL A 200 5.34 -5.49 -1.13
CA VAL A 200 3.94 -5.72 -0.74
C VAL A 200 3.04 -5.09 -1.79
N VAL A 201 2.26 -5.90 -2.50
CA VAL A 201 1.38 -5.43 -3.57
C VAL A 201 -0.07 -5.57 -3.14
N CYS A 202 -0.87 -4.54 -3.38
CA CYS A 202 -2.31 -4.62 -3.23
C CYS A 202 -2.95 -5.23 -4.48
N ARG A 203 -3.58 -6.39 -4.31
CA ARG A 203 -4.27 -7.13 -5.38
C ARG A 203 -5.75 -7.20 -5.09
N VAL A 204 -6.55 -6.99 -6.13
CA VAL A 204 -8.00 -7.12 -6.08
C VAL A 204 -8.39 -8.59 -5.97
N ALA A 205 -9.10 -8.97 -4.91
CA ALA A 205 -9.47 -10.37 -4.61
C ALA A 205 -10.77 -10.78 -5.32
N ARG A 206 -11.71 -9.85 -5.46
CA ARG A 206 -12.94 -9.99 -6.26
C ARG A 206 -13.18 -8.72 -7.05
N ALA A 207 -13.98 -8.80 -8.13
CA ALA A 207 -14.31 -7.60 -8.88
C ALA A 207 -14.92 -6.52 -7.96
N ILE A 208 -14.50 -5.27 -8.20
CA ILE A 208 -14.92 -4.09 -7.43
C ILE A 208 -15.77 -3.23 -8.35
N ALA A 209 -16.98 -2.89 -7.93
CA ALA A 209 -17.87 -2.04 -8.72
C ALA A 209 -17.43 -0.58 -8.68
N ALA A 210 -17.79 0.21 -9.70
CA ALA A 210 -17.60 1.66 -9.66
C ALA A 210 -18.31 2.26 -8.44
N GLY A 211 -17.63 3.14 -7.71
CA GLY A 211 -18.10 3.76 -6.47
C GLY A 211 -17.89 2.92 -5.21
N GLU A 212 -17.51 1.65 -5.32
CA GLU A 212 -17.24 0.79 -4.16
C GLU A 212 -15.92 1.17 -3.48
N GLN A 213 -15.88 1.13 -2.15
CA GLN A 213 -14.65 1.32 -1.39
C GLN A 213 -13.74 0.09 -1.54
N ILE A 214 -12.44 0.33 -1.73
CA ILE A 214 -11.42 -0.71 -1.72
C ILE A 214 -11.08 -1.00 -0.26
N LEU A 215 -11.23 -2.25 0.15
CA LEU A 215 -11.12 -2.69 1.54
C LEU A 215 -10.28 -3.96 1.61
N ILE A 216 -9.46 -4.08 2.66
CA ILE A 216 -8.62 -5.26 2.93
C ILE A 216 -8.91 -5.84 4.32
N HIS A 217 -8.45 -7.06 4.57
CA HIS A 217 -8.43 -7.62 5.91
C HIS A 217 -7.07 -7.33 6.59
N TYR A 218 -7.03 -6.47 7.61
CA TYR A 218 -5.77 -6.09 8.30
C TYR A 218 -5.12 -7.23 9.09
N GLY A 219 -5.88 -8.29 9.39
CA GLY A 219 -5.40 -9.44 10.14
C GLY A 219 -5.61 -9.28 11.64
N ALA A 220 -5.76 -10.40 12.34
CA ALA A 220 -6.10 -10.42 13.76
C ALA A 220 -5.07 -9.69 14.65
N ARG A 221 -3.78 -9.70 14.27
CA ARG A 221 -2.72 -9.04 15.05
C ARG A 221 -2.89 -7.52 15.11
N TYR A 222 -3.43 -6.90 14.05
CA TYR A 222 -3.66 -5.46 14.03
C TYR A 222 -4.62 -5.02 15.15
N TRP A 223 -5.62 -5.85 15.47
CA TRP A 223 -6.68 -5.59 16.43
C TRP A 223 -6.34 -5.96 17.88
N LEU A 224 -5.12 -6.43 18.16
CA LEU A 224 -4.70 -6.78 19.52
C LEU A 224 -4.72 -5.58 20.50
N PRO A 225 -4.29 -4.36 20.11
CA PRO A 225 -4.41 -3.20 20.99
C PRO A 225 -5.88 -2.81 21.21
N GLU A 226 -6.32 -2.70 22.47
CA GLU A 226 -7.70 -2.35 22.84
C GLU A 226 -8.18 -0.97 22.33
N SER A 227 -7.24 -0.10 21.95
CA SER A 227 -7.51 1.21 21.36
C SER A 227 -8.03 1.13 19.92
N ARG A 228 -7.93 -0.03 19.26
CA ARG A 228 -8.39 -0.25 17.88
C ARG A 228 -9.71 -0.99 17.91
N ARG A 229 -10.70 -0.44 17.19
CA ARG A 229 -12.00 -1.09 16.99
C ARG A 229 -12.34 -1.09 15.51
N CYS A 230 -12.77 -2.24 15.01
CA CYS A 230 -13.33 -2.33 13.67
C CYS A 230 -14.66 -1.60 13.66
N ILE A 231 -14.84 -0.70 12.69
CA ILE A 231 -16.13 -0.07 12.42
C ILE A 231 -16.68 -0.75 11.17
N SER A 232 -17.85 -1.40 11.31
CA SER A 232 -18.49 -2.07 10.19
C SER A 232 -19.02 -1.01 9.22
N LEU A 233 -18.30 -0.82 8.12
CA LEU A 233 -18.70 0.04 7.02
C LEU A 233 -19.83 -0.67 6.24
N LYS A 234 -21.06 -0.57 6.74
CA LYS A 234 -22.22 -1.04 5.97
C LYS A 234 -22.34 -0.23 4.69
N SER A 235 -22.52 -0.90 3.56
CA SER A 235 -22.80 -0.22 2.30
C SER A 235 -24.01 0.70 2.45
N PRO A 236 -24.00 1.91 1.86
CA PRO A 236 -25.20 2.73 1.76
C PRO A 236 -26.31 1.91 1.08
N GLN A 237 -27.52 1.94 1.65
CA GLN A 237 -28.73 1.36 1.04
C GLN A 237 -29.18 2.16 -0.19
#